data_AF-A0A453IH56-F1
#
_entry.id   AF-A0A453IH56-F1
#
_cell.length_a   1.000
_cell.length_b   1.000
_cell.length_c   1.000
_cell.angle_alpha   90.00
_cell.angle_beta   90.00
_cell.angle_gamma   90.00
#
_symmetry.space_group_name_H-M   'P 1'
#
loop_
_entity.id
_entity.type
_entity.pdbx_description
1 polymer ?
#
loop_
_entity_poly.entity_id
_entity_poly.type
_entity_poly.pdbx_seq_one_letter_code
_entity_poly.pdbx_strand_id
1 'polypeptide(L)'
;MTVYFFAKEELNCNLTAMKPDLIKPVTVSFKEGLGQKFRQPSGTGIDFSVFEDSELLKQGGMEIYPLAVKAETTLSADQPSEGEDQKPKTPNSQITQAVFEKKESGDYQVRVVSQILWVNGTRYELQEIYGIGNSVEGDTDANDPGKECVICLSEPRDTTVLPCRHMCMCSECAKVLRYQTTRCPICRQPVERLLEIKVNNKAEEPPQQTSQSPPLHPPPALHQEEV
;
A
#
# COMPACT_ATOMS: atom_id res chain seq x y z
N MET A 1 -2.96 -3.27 15.20
CA MET A 1 -2.65 -4.35 14.25
C MET A 1 -2.61 -5.66 15.00
N THR A 2 -3.20 -6.71 14.44
CA THR A 2 -3.27 -8.04 15.05
C THR A 2 -2.86 -9.10 14.03
N VAL A 3 -1.98 -10.01 14.46
CA VAL A 3 -1.54 -11.16 13.68
C VAL A 3 -2.30 -12.39 14.16
N TYR A 4 -2.94 -13.10 13.24
CA TYR A 4 -3.68 -14.32 13.47
C TYR A 4 -3.01 -15.47 12.70
N PHE A 5 -2.92 -16.63 13.34
CA PHE A 5 -2.57 -17.88 12.67
C PHE A 5 -3.80 -18.76 12.59
N PHE A 6 -3.99 -19.43 11.45
CA PHE A 6 -5.19 -20.22 11.14
C PHE A 6 -6.48 -19.41 11.34
N ALA A 7 -6.60 -18.32 10.58
CA ALA A 7 -7.69 -17.37 10.70
C ALA A 7 -8.79 -17.61 9.68
N LYS A 8 -10.04 -17.52 10.11
CA LYS A 8 -11.21 -17.48 9.24
C LYS A 8 -11.77 -16.06 9.19
N GLU A 9 -12.06 -15.57 7.99
CA GLU A 9 -12.79 -14.31 7.79
C GLU A 9 -14.28 -14.52 8.08
N GLU A 10 -14.82 -13.67 8.95
CA GLU A 10 -16.22 -13.63 9.32
C GLU A 10 -16.89 -12.38 8.76
N LEU A 11 -18.20 -12.23 9.02
CA LEU A 11 -18.96 -11.03 8.69
C LEU A 11 -18.28 -9.76 9.25
N ASN A 12 -18.45 -8.65 8.54
CA ASN A 12 -17.92 -7.33 8.89
C ASN A 12 -16.39 -7.26 8.99
N CYS A 13 -15.66 -8.09 8.23
CA CYS A 13 -14.20 -8.16 8.25
C CYS A 13 -13.64 -8.38 9.66
N ASN A 14 -14.27 -9.31 10.38
CA ASN A 14 -13.71 -9.87 11.59
C ASN A 14 -12.90 -11.13 11.26
N LEU A 15 -11.93 -11.43 12.12
CA LEU A 15 -11.12 -12.64 12.01
C LEU A 15 -11.28 -13.46 13.27
N THR A 16 -11.52 -14.76 13.09
CA THR A 16 -11.56 -15.74 14.18
C THR A 16 -10.34 -16.64 14.08
N ALA A 17 -9.61 -16.80 15.18
CA ALA A 17 -8.53 -17.79 15.25
C ALA A 17 -9.14 -19.18 15.47
N MET A 18 -8.80 -20.12 14.60
CA MET A 18 -9.37 -21.47 14.63
C MET A 18 -8.61 -22.42 15.56
N LYS A 19 -7.41 -22.05 16.01
CA LYS A 19 -6.56 -22.82 16.93
C LYS A 19 -6.02 -21.96 18.10
N PRO A 20 -6.88 -21.25 18.85
CA PRO A 20 -6.45 -20.27 19.85
C PRO A 20 -5.68 -20.86 21.04
N ASP A 21 -5.90 -22.15 21.33
CA ASP A 21 -5.20 -22.86 22.42
C ASP A 21 -3.75 -23.21 22.07
N LEU A 22 -3.44 -23.36 20.78
CA LEU A 22 -2.10 -23.63 20.29
C LEU A 22 -1.32 -22.33 20.04
N ILE A 23 -1.98 -21.34 19.46
CA ILE A 23 -1.36 -20.06 19.14
C ILE A 23 -2.37 -18.91 19.25
N LYS A 24 -2.10 -18.00 20.18
CA LYS A 24 -2.96 -16.85 20.42
C LYS A 24 -2.63 -15.73 19.43
N PRO A 25 -3.64 -15.00 18.92
CA PRO A 25 -3.40 -13.80 18.14
C PRO A 25 -2.58 -12.77 18.92
N VAL A 26 -1.67 -12.10 18.23
CA VAL A 26 -0.80 -11.07 18.82
C VAL A 26 -1.25 -9.70 18.33
N THR A 27 -1.68 -8.84 19.26
CA THR A 27 -2.10 -7.47 18.96
C THR A 27 -1.05 -6.47 19.43
N VAL A 28 -0.68 -5.55 18.54
CA VAL A 28 0.17 -4.40 18.84
C VAL A 28 -0.48 -3.12 18.35
N SER A 29 -0.50 -2.13 19.24
CA SER A 29 -1.01 -0.79 18.98
C SER A 29 0.09 0.13 18.46
N PHE A 30 -0.28 0.99 17.53
CA PHE A 30 0.59 1.96 16.89
C PHE A 30 -0.06 3.33 17.02
N LYS A 31 0.75 4.39 17.17
CA LYS A 31 0.24 5.76 16.98
C LYS A 31 0.01 5.99 15.48
N GLU A 32 -0.70 7.04 15.12
CA GLU A 32 -0.79 7.43 13.71
C GLU A 32 0.60 7.75 13.14
N GLY A 33 0.83 7.36 11.89
CA GLY A 33 2.12 7.55 11.23
C GLY A 33 2.37 6.56 10.10
N LEU A 34 3.17 6.98 9.11
CA LEU A 34 3.56 6.17 7.96
C LEU A 34 4.86 5.40 8.24
N GLY A 35 5.11 4.33 7.48
CA GLY A 35 6.38 3.58 7.55
C GLY A 35 6.63 2.82 8.86
N GLN A 36 5.59 2.64 9.68
CA GLN A 36 5.70 1.91 10.94
C GLN A 36 6.00 0.43 10.68
N LYS A 37 6.97 -0.11 11.43
CA LYS A 37 7.39 -1.51 11.32
C LYS A 37 6.93 -2.29 12.54
N PHE A 38 6.24 -3.40 12.29
CA PHE A 38 5.94 -4.38 13.32
C PHE A 38 7.07 -5.43 13.38
N ARG A 39 7.48 -5.77 14.60
CA ARG A 39 8.36 -6.91 14.84
C ARG A 39 7.80 -7.72 16.01
N GLN A 40 7.42 -8.96 15.73
CA GLN A 40 6.94 -9.88 16.75
C GLN A 40 8.08 -10.25 17.72
N PRO A 41 7.84 -10.28 19.05
CA PRO A 41 8.83 -10.73 20.01
C PRO A 41 9.28 -12.18 19.74
N SER A 42 10.58 -12.46 19.88
CA SER A 42 11.13 -13.81 19.75
C SER A 42 10.41 -14.80 20.66
N GLY A 43 10.13 -16.00 20.14
CA GLY A 43 9.43 -17.07 20.87
C GLY A 43 7.90 -16.93 20.92
N THR A 44 7.33 -15.84 20.38
CA THR A 44 5.86 -15.69 20.26
C THR A 44 5.32 -16.00 18.87
N GLY A 45 6.22 -16.32 17.93
CA GLY A 45 5.89 -16.74 16.57
C GLY A 45 5.36 -18.17 16.51
N ILE A 46 5.02 -18.59 15.29
CA ILE A 46 4.58 -19.96 15.01
C ILE A 46 5.77 -20.91 14.90
N ASP A 47 5.64 -22.09 15.49
CA ASP A 47 6.51 -23.24 15.22
C ASP A 47 5.85 -24.08 14.13
N PHE A 48 6.49 -24.23 12.96
CA PHE A 48 5.90 -25.01 11.87
C PHE A 48 5.98 -26.52 12.11
N SER A 49 6.86 -27.00 12.99
CA SER A 49 7.05 -28.44 13.21
C SER A 49 5.86 -29.13 13.88
N VAL A 50 4.97 -28.35 14.51
CA VAL A 50 3.78 -28.85 15.20
C VAL A 50 2.53 -28.88 14.32
N PHE A 51 2.65 -28.52 13.04
CA PHE A 51 1.54 -28.49 12.07
C PHE A 51 1.87 -29.32 10.82
N GLU A 52 0.84 -29.85 10.18
CA GLU A 52 1.02 -30.54 8.89
C GLU A 52 1.21 -29.55 7.75
N ASP A 53 1.98 -29.93 6.73
CA ASP A 53 2.22 -29.10 5.54
C ASP A 53 0.89 -28.72 4.83
N SER A 54 -0.12 -29.59 4.87
CA SER A 54 -1.47 -29.34 4.34
C SER A 54 -2.19 -28.15 5.00
N GLU A 55 -1.89 -27.89 6.27
CA GLU A 55 -2.49 -26.80 7.05
C GLU A 55 -1.75 -25.47 6.85
N LEU A 56 -0.46 -25.54 6.48
CA LEU A 56 0.40 -24.37 6.27
C LEU A 56 0.38 -23.86 4.83
N LEU A 57 0.16 -24.77 3.86
CA LEU A 57 0.23 -24.51 2.43
C LEU A 57 -1.17 -24.34 1.81
N LYS A 58 -1.27 -23.60 0.70
CA LYS A 58 -2.54 -23.35 0.01
C LYS A 58 -3.16 -24.64 -0.55
N GLN A 59 -4.27 -25.11 0.02
CA GLN A 59 -5.02 -26.28 -0.47
C GLN A 59 -6.49 -25.94 -0.75
N GLY A 60 -6.89 -25.93 -2.02
CA GLY A 60 -8.29 -25.73 -2.43
C GLY A 60 -8.86 -24.33 -2.15
N GLY A 61 -10.19 -24.24 -2.05
CA GLY A 61 -10.93 -23.02 -1.70
C GLY A 61 -10.90 -22.75 -0.19
N MET A 62 -9.69 -22.52 0.34
CA MET A 62 -9.46 -22.35 1.77
C MET A 62 -10.37 -21.28 2.39
N GLU A 63 -11.19 -21.69 3.35
CA GLU A 63 -11.94 -20.79 4.22
C GLU A 63 -11.08 -20.32 5.42
N ILE A 64 -10.03 -21.08 5.74
CA ILE A 64 -9.08 -20.83 6.82
C ILE A 64 -7.71 -20.51 6.22
N TYR A 65 -7.18 -19.34 6.55
CA TYR A 65 -5.88 -18.89 6.09
C TYR A 65 -4.80 -19.15 7.15
N PRO A 66 -3.65 -19.76 6.81
CA PRO A 66 -2.57 -20.05 7.74
C PRO A 66 -2.04 -18.80 8.45
N LEU A 67 -2.02 -17.66 7.76
CA LEU A 67 -1.64 -16.36 8.31
C LEU A 67 -2.64 -15.30 7.85
N ALA A 68 -3.12 -14.48 8.80
CA ALA A 68 -3.85 -13.27 8.49
C ALA A 68 -3.39 -12.12 9.38
N VAL A 69 -3.23 -10.93 8.80
CA VAL A 69 -2.88 -9.71 9.52
C VAL A 69 -4.02 -8.71 9.37
N LYS A 70 -4.59 -8.27 10.49
CA LYS A 70 -5.62 -7.22 10.52
C LYS A 70 -5.04 -5.93 11.10
N ALA A 71 -5.08 -4.85 10.33
CA ALA A 71 -4.87 -3.50 10.84
C ALA A 71 -6.23 -2.81 10.93
N GLU A 72 -6.55 -2.20 12.07
CA GLU A 72 -7.81 -1.48 12.25
C GLU A 72 -7.59 -0.20 13.05
N THR A 73 -8.39 0.82 12.74
CA THR A 73 -8.38 2.08 13.49
C THR A 73 -9.19 1.93 14.76
N THR A 74 -8.66 2.36 15.90
CA THR A 74 -9.45 2.51 17.12
C THR A 74 -10.14 3.88 17.11
N LEU A 75 -11.46 3.92 17.26
CA LEU A 75 -12.18 5.19 17.44
C LEU A 75 -11.89 5.71 18.85
N SER A 76 -11.44 6.96 18.96
CA SER A 76 -11.38 7.65 20.25
C SER A 76 -12.79 8.01 20.71
N ALA A 77 -13.10 7.75 21.99
CA ALA A 77 -14.39 8.02 22.59
C ALA A 77 -14.71 9.52 22.79
N ASP A 78 -13.77 10.41 22.45
CA ASP A 78 -13.82 11.84 22.81
C ASP A 78 -14.24 12.78 21.66
N GLN A 79 -14.89 12.27 20.60
CA GLN A 79 -15.48 13.15 19.58
C GLN A 79 -16.94 13.45 19.94
N PRO A 80 -17.29 14.70 20.33
CA PRO A 80 -18.69 15.07 20.53
C PRO A 80 -19.43 14.94 19.20
N SER A 81 -20.45 14.09 19.17
CA SER A 81 -21.34 13.96 18.03
C SER A 81 -22.27 15.17 17.96
N GLU A 82 -21.87 16.21 17.24
CA GLU A 82 -22.83 17.24 16.80
C GLU A 82 -23.53 16.78 15.52
N GLY A 83 -24.84 16.54 15.62
CA GLY A 83 -25.78 16.54 14.48
C GLY A 83 -26.00 15.22 13.74
N GLU A 84 -27.17 14.62 13.99
CA GLU A 84 -28.05 13.81 13.11
C GLU A 84 -27.51 12.57 12.34
N ASP A 85 -28.26 11.47 12.46
CA ASP A 85 -28.07 10.09 11.95
C ASP A 85 -26.94 9.24 12.59
N GLN A 86 -27.27 8.65 13.75
CA GLN A 86 -26.45 7.69 14.51
C GLN A 86 -26.33 6.32 13.82
N LYS A 87 -25.66 6.24 12.67
CA LYS A 87 -25.09 4.95 12.24
C LYS A 87 -23.78 4.75 13.00
N PRO A 88 -23.57 3.65 13.75
CA PRO A 88 -22.30 3.39 14.39
C PRO A 88 -21.20 3.41 13.33
N LYS A 89 -20.25 4.34 13.47
CA LYS A 89 -19.13 4.47 12.54
C LYS A 89 -18.30 3.20 12.71
N THR A 90 -18.38 2.28 11.76
CA THR A 90 -17.53 1.09 11.79
C THR A 90 -16.08 1.52 11.53
N PRO A 91 -15.11 1.03 12.32
CA PRO A 91 -13.71 1.39 12.12
C PRO A 91 -13.24 0.93 10.74
N ASN A 92 -12.34 1.71 10.14
CA ASN A 92 -11.68 1.27 8.92
C ASN A 92 -10.70 0.17 9.29
N SER A 93 -10.64 -0.88 8.46
CA SER A 93 -9.67 -1.96 8.65
C SER A 93 -9.15 -2.49 7.34
N GLN A 94 -7.98 -3.11 7.42
CA GLN A 94 -7.34 -3.85 6.33
C GLN A 94 -7.01 -5.24 6.84
N ILE A 95 -7.40 -6.26 6.08
CA ILE A 95 -6.99 -7.64 6.29
C ILE A 95 -6.05 -8.04 5.16
N THR A 96 -4.91 -8.63 5.51
CA THR A 96 -4.02 -9.30 4.57
C THR A 96 -4.03 -10.79 4.89
N GLN A 97 -4.54 -11.60 3.96
CA GLN A 97 -4.56 -13.06 4.04
C GLN A 97 -3.37 -13.64 3.28
N ALA A 98 -2.65 -14.55 3.92
CA ALA A 98 -1.44 -15.11 3.38
C ALA A 98 -1.32 -16.61 3.68
N VAL A 99 -0.51 -17.28 2.86
CA VAL A 99 -0.16 -18.69 2.99
C VAL A 99 1.35 -18.82 3.13
N PHE A 100 1.80 -19.91 3.73
CA PHE A 100 3.21 -20.26 3.70
C PHE A 100 3.52 -21.03 2.41
N GLU A 101 4.75 -20.90 1.94
CA GLU A 101 5.32 -21.71 0.86
C GLU A 101 6.68 -22.22 1.30
N LYS A 102 6.94 -23.51 1.10
CA LYS A 102 8.21 -24.13 1.44
C LYS A 102 9.15 -24.02 0.24
N LYS A 103 10.32 -23.42 0.45
CA LYS A 103 11.40 -23.38 -0.54
C LYS A 103 12.09 -24.74 -0.63
N GLU A 104 12.82 -24.94 -1.72
CA GLU A 104 13.68 -26.11 -1.89
C GLU A 104 14.74 -26.23 -0.79
N SER A 105 15.17 -25.11 -0.19
CA SER A 105 16.08 -25.09 0.96
C SER A 105 15.48 -25.64 2.26
N GLY A 106 14.15 -25.83 2.30
CA GLY A 106 13.40 -26.16 3.52
C GLY A 106 12.88 -24.95 4.30
N ASP A 107 13.32 -23.74 3.96
CA ASP A 107 12.81 -22.51 4.58
C ASP A 107 11.39 -22.17 4.10
N TYR A 108 10.62 -21.51 4.96
CA TYR A 108 9.30 -21.01 4.59
C TYR A 108 9.36 -19.55 4.15
N GLN A 109 8.60 -19.22 3.11
CA GLN A 109 8.25 -17.85 2.74
C GLN A 109 6.76 -17.62 2.89
N VAL A 110 6.37 -16.35 3.02
CA VAL A 110 4.97 -15.94 3.08
C VAL A 110 4.57 -15.40 1.71
N ARG A 111 3.44 -15.88 1.18
CA ARG A 111 2.81 -15.32 -0.03
C ARG A 111 1.46 -14.74 0.32
N VAL A 112 1.26 -13.47 0.01
CA VAL A 112 -0.05 -12.80 0.12
C VAL A 112 -0.99 -13.38 -0.94
N VAL A 113 -2.21 -13.72 -0.53
CA VAL A 113 -3.23 -14.32 -1.41
C VAL A 113 -4.39 -13.36 -1.66
N SER A 114 -4.81 -12.63 -0.64
CA SER A 114 -5.85 -11.61 -0.76
C SER A 114 -5.59 -10.48 0.22
N GLN A 115 -5.97 -9.27 -0.18
CA GLN A 115 -6.00 -8.12 0.68
C GLN A 115 -7.39 -7.51 0.61
N ILE A 116 -7.93 -7.14 1.76
CA ILE A 116 -9.31 -6.69 1.91
C ILE A 116 -9.28 -5.39 2.69
N LEU A 117 -9.95 -4.36 2.17
CA LEU A 117 -10.20 -3.11 2.85
C LEU A 117 -11.67 -3.07 3.28
N TRP A 118 -11.88 -2.70 4.53
CA TRP A 118 -13.19 -2.37 5.07
C TRP A 118 -13.22 -0.87 5.34
N VAL A 119 -14.05 -0.15 4.59
CA VAL A 119 -14.18 1.31 4.69
C VAL A 119 -15.64 1.68 4.67
N ASN A 120 -16.10 2.46 5.64
CA ASN A 120 -17.48 2.95 5.74
C ASN A 120 -18.55 1.83 5.60
N GLY A 121 -18.28 0.66 6.18
CA GLY A 121 -19.19 -0.50 6.12
C GLY A 121 -19.21 -1.24 4.79
N THR A 122 -18.27 -0.95 3.88
CA THR A 122 -18.16 -1.60 2.57
C THR A 122 -16.86 -2.39 2.49
N ARG A 123 -16.95 -3.63 2.00
CA ARG A 123 -15.82 -4.52 1.74
C ARG A 123 -15.29 -4.29 0.32
N TYR A 124 -13.98 -4.07 0.21
CA TYR A 124 -13.27 -3.98 -1.06
C TYR A 124 -12.15 -5.01 -1.06
N GLU A 125 -12.12 -5.88 -2.07
CA GLU A 125 -10.97 -6.75 -2.30
C GLU A 125 -9.96 -6.02 -3.19
N LEU A 126 -8.72 -5.96 -2.72
CA LEU A 126 -7.63 -5.29 -3.40
C LEU A 126 -7.15 -6.15 -4.57
N GLN A 127 -7.00 -5.50 -5.72
CA GLN A 127 -6.44 -6.12 -6.92
C GLN A 127 -5.22 -5.32 -7.36
N GLU A 128 -4.16 -6.04 -7.72
CA GLU A 128 -2.97 -5.43 -8.28
C GLU A 128 -3.27 -4.76 -9.62
N ILE A 129 -2.62 -3.62 -9.84
CA ILE A 129 -2.61 -2.93 -11.11
C ILE A 129 -1.28 -3.25 -11.79
N TYR A 130 -1.34 -3.78 -13.01
CA TYR A 130 -0.14 -4.14 -13.74
C TYR A 130 0.48 -2.88 -14.36
N GLY A 131 1.79 -2.69 -14.20
CA GLY A 131 2.50 -1.52 -14.71
C GLY A 131 2.50 -0.30 -13.79
N ILE A 132 1.91 -0.41 -12.59
CA ILE A 132 2.13 0.54 -11.49
C ILE A 132 3.40 0.06 -10.74
N GLY A 133 4.56 0.63 -11.05
CA GLY A 133 5.82 0.19 -10.42
C GLY A 133 5.83 0.44 -8.91
N ASN A 134 6.43 -0.48 -8.13
CA ASN A 134 6.65 -0.32 -6.69
C ASN A 134 7.63 0.85 -6.45
N SER A 135 7.15 1.99 -5.97
CA SER A 135 7.99 3.15 -5.63
C SER A 135 8.76 3.01 -4.31
N VAL A 136 9.00 1.78 -3.81
CA VAL A 136 9.54 1.53 -2.46
C VAL A 136 10.90 0.82 -2.42
N GLU A 137 11.62 0.74 -3.53
CA GLU A 137 13.06 0.45 -3.50
C GLU A 137 13.79 1.63 -4.16
N GLY A 138 14.61 2.29 -3.35
CA GLY A 138 15.37 3.47 -3.74
C GLY A 138 16.40 3.13 -4.80
N ASP A 139 16.01 3.33 -6.05
CA ASP A 139 16.86 3.84 -7.13
C ASP A 139 15.91 4.36 -8.22
N THR A 140 15.36 5.56 -7.99
CA THR A 140 14.58 6.25 -9.00
C THR A 140 15.53 6.90 -9.99
N ASP A 141 16.04 6.13 -10.94
CA ASP A 141 16.47 6.74 -12.19
C ASP A 141 15.23 7.37 -12.83
N ALA A 142 15.26 8.68 -13.00
CA ALA A 142 14.20 9.46 -13.65
C ALA A 142 13.97 9.07 -15.12
N ASN A 143 14.77 8.13 -15.63
CA ASN A 143 14.80 7.68 -17.01
C ASN A 143 14.48 6.18 -17.14
N ASP A 144 13.69 5.60 -16.24
CA ASP A 144 13.18 4.24 -16.39
C ASP A 144 12.11 4.21 -17.51
N PRO A 145 12.43 3.68 -18.72
CA PRO A 145 11.50 3.63 -19.84
C PRO A 145 10.28 2.73 -19.53
N GLY A 146 10.34 1.96 -18.43
CA GLY A 146 9.25 1.14 -17.92
C GLY A 146 8.05 1.93 -17.38
N LYS A 147 8.12 3.26 -17.21
CA LYS A 147 7.06 4.08 -16.58
C LYS A 147 6.30 5.02 -17.53
N GLU A 148 6.73 5.14 -18.78
CA GLU A 148 6.14 6.05 -19.77
C GLU A 148 4.94 5.43 -20.49
N CYS A 149 3.99 6.27 -20.86
CA CYS A 149 2.83 5.93 -21.68
C CYS A 149 3.26 5.20 -22.95
N VAL A 150 2.72 4.01 -23.21
CA VAL A 150 3.12 3.18 -24.37
C VAL A 150 2.66 3.76 -25.72
N ILE A 151 1.86 4.83 -25.70
CA ILE A 151 1.32 5.48 -26.90
C ILE A 151 2.18 6.69 -27.28
N CYS A 152 2.40 7.64 -26.36
CA CYS A 152 3.20 8.83 -26.66
C CYS A 152 4.70 8.67 -26.33
N LEU A 153 5.06 7.70 -25.48
CA LEU A 153 6.44 7.48 -25.03
C LEU A 153 7.07 8.78 -24.47
N SER A 154 6.30 9.55 -23.70
CA SER A 154 6.75 10.84 -23.16
C SER A 154 6.15 11.10 -21.78
N GLU A 155 4.82 11.03 -21.67
CA GLU A 155 4.15 11.28 -20.39
C GLU A 155 4.12 10.02 -19.52
N PRO A 156 4.18 10.15 -18.18
CA PRO A 156 4.05 9.01 -17.28
C PRO A 156 2.68 8.34 -17.41
N ARG A 157 2.63 7.04 -17.13
CA ARG A 157 1.36 6.30 -17.06
C ARG A 157 0.60 6.72 -15.80
N ASP A 158 -0.66 7.09 -15.98
CA ASP A 158 -1.59 7.41 -14.90
C ASP A 158 -2.94 6.70 -15.07
N THR A 159 -3.17 6.02 -16.20
CA THR A 159 -4.49 5.50 -16.56
C THR A 159 -4.47 3.99 -16.68
N THR A 160 -5.35 3.36 -15.90
CA THR A 160 -5.59 1.91 -15.86
C THR A 160 -6.79 1.52 -16.71
N VAL A 161 -6.64 0.45 -17.48
CA VAL A 161 -7.72 -0.16 -18.25
C VAL A 161 -8.46 -1.20 -17.43
N LEU A 162 -9.79 -1.15 -17.39
CA LEU A 162 -10.62 -2.18 -16.76
C LEU A 162 -11.34 -3.03 -17.82
N PRO A 163 -11.49 -4.36 -17.60
CA PRO A 163 -11.19 -5.09 -16.36
C PRO A 163 -9.76 -5.65 -16.28
N CYS A 164 -8.93 -5.44 -17.30
CA CYS A 164 -7.61 -6.10 -17.40
C CYS A 164 -6.53 -5.54 -16.44
N ARG A 165 -6.78 -4.39 -15.83
CA ARG A 165 -5.92 -3.67 -14.86
C ARG A 165 -4.54 -3.27 -15.37
N HIS A 166 -4.32 -3.18 -16.68
CA HIS A 166 -3.07 -2.65 -17.20
C HIS A 166 -3.06 -1.11 -17.13
N MET A 167 -2.18 -0.56 -16.31
CA MET A 167 -1.78 0.85 -16.35
C MET A 167 -0.69 1.03 -17.41
N CYS A 168 -1.06 1.56 -18.56
CA CYS A 168 -0.17 1.59 -19.74
C CYS A 168 -0.17 2.92 -20.51
N MET A 169 -1.03 3.86 -20.16
CA MET A 169 -1.15 5.13 -20.89
C MET A 169 -1.31 6.30 -19.95
N CYS A 170 -0.98 7.50 -20.44
CA CYS A 170 -1.35 8.76 -19.79
C CYS A 170 -2.81 9.10 -20.10
N SER A 171 -3.40 9.98 -19.29
CA SER A 171 -4.80 10.37 -19.33
C SER A 171 -5.19 11.04 -20.64
N GLU A 172 -4.26 11.76 -21.28
CA GLU A 172 -4.51 12.39 -22.58
C GLU A 172 -4.60 11.36 -23.71
N CYS A 173 -3.65 10.42 -23.77
CA CYS A 173 -3.71 9.32 -24.74
C CYS A 173 -4.94 8.42 -24.50
N ALA A 174 -5.35 8.25 -23.25
CA ALA A 174 -6.54 7.48 -22.88
C ALA A 174 -7.84 8.07 -23.46
N LYS A 175 -7.97 9.41 -23.48
CA LYS A 175 -9.12 10.11 -24.09
C LYS A 175 -9.19 9.85 -25.59
N VAL A 176 -8.04 9.89 -26.28
CA VAL A 176 -7.95 9.64 -27.72
C VAL A 176 -8.24 8.17 -28.05
N LEU A 177 -7.70 7.24 -27.24
CA LEU A 177 -7.86 5.80 -27.45
C LEU A 177 -9.34 5.41 -27.63
N ARG A 178 -10.25 5.99 -26.80
CA ARG A 178 -11.70 5.71 -26.84
C ARG A 178 -12.33 5.91 -28.23
N TYR A 179 -11.76 6.76 -29.07
CA TYR A 179 -12.27 7.03 -30.41
C TYR A 179 -11.61 6.16 -31.49
N GLN A 180 -10.42 5.60 -31.22
CA GLN A 180 -9.66 4.80 -32.19
C GLN A 180 -9.85 3.30 -31.99
N THR A 181 -9.90 2.84 -30.74
CA THR A 181 -10.00 1.43 -30.39
C THR A 181 -10.61 1.23 -29.01
N THR A 182 -11.35 0.14 -28.86
CA THR A 182 -11.94 -0.28 -27.58
C THR A 182 -11.17 -1.44 -26.95
N ARG A 183 -9.86 -1.57 -27.23
CA ARG A 183 -9.01 -2.66 -26.71
C ARG A 183 -7.79 -2.14 -25.96
N CYS A 184 -7.39 -2.85 -24.91
CA CYS A 184 -6.17 -2.58 -24.15
C CYS A 184 -4.91 -2.71 -25.04
N PRO A 185 -3.98 -1.74 -25.04
CA PRO A 185 -2.73 -1.84 -25.81
C PRO A 185 -1.83 -3.02 -25.42
N ILE A 186 -1.90 -3.48 -24.17
CA ILE A 186 -1.03 -4.54 -23.64
C ILE A 186 -1.59 -5.93 -23.95
N CYS A 187 -2.80 -6.22 -23.49
CA CYS A 187 -3.38 -7.56 -23.56
C CYS A 187 -4.50 -7.72 -24.59
N ARG A 188 -4.88 -6.64 -25.29
CA ARG A 188 -5.96 -6.60 -26.31
C ARG A 188 -7.37 -6.95 -25.81
N GLN A 189 -7.56 -7.12 -24.50
CA GLN A 189 -8.90 -7.29 -23.92
C GLN A 189 -9.78 -6.05 -24.17
N PRO A 190 -11.10 -6.21 -24.33
CA PRO A 190 -12.03 -5.09 -24.45
C PRO A 190 -11.93 -4.13 -23.26
N VAL A 191 -11.97 -2.83 -23.56
CA VAL A 191 -11.98 -1.74 -22.58
C VAL A 191 -13.42 -1.51 -22.15
N GLU A 192 -13.73 -1.75 -20.89
CA GLU A 192 -15.03 -1.40 -20.30
C GLU A 192 -14.99 0.01 -19.70
N ARG A 193 -13.91 0.31 -18.96
CA ARG A 193 -13.71 1.59 -18.26
C ARG A 193 -12.23 1.95 -18.26
N LEU A 194 -11.97 3.24 -18.13
CA LEU A 194 -10.64 3.79 -17.89
C LEU A 194 -10.68 4.49 -16.54
N LEU A 195 -9.71 4.18 -15.68
CA LEU A 195 -9.56 4.77 -14.36
C LEU A 195 -8.25 5.55 -14.34
N GLU A 196 -8.34 6.87 -14.17
CA GLU A 196 -7.20 7.74 -13.94
C GLU A 196 -6.80 7.65 -12.46
N ILE A 197 -5.52 7.48 -12.19
CA ILE A 197 -4.92 7.34 -10.87
C ILE A 197 -3.85 8.41 -10.74
N LYS A 198 -4.10 9.34 -9.82
CA LYS A 198 -3.14 10.40 -9.50
C LYS A 198 -2.11 9.85 -8.52
N VAL A 199 -0.93 9.54 -9.03
CA VAL A 199 0.22 9.18 -8.20
C VAL A 199 0.90 10.47 -7.76
N ASN A 200 0.92 10.76 -6.47
CA ASN A 200 1.68 11.89 -5.93
C ASN A 200 3.18 11.57 -6.01
N ASN A 201 3.81 11.88 -7.13
CA ASN A 201 5.27 11.91 -7.27
C ASN A 201 5.84 13.17 -6.62
N LYS A 202 5.56 13.39 -5.33
CA LYS A 202 6.34 14.38 -4.56
C LYS A 202 7.68 13.73 -4.21
N ALA A 203 8.64 13.82 -5.12
CA ALA A 203 9.99 14.04 -4.69
C ALA A 203 9.97 15.40 -3.98
N GLU A 204 10.02 15.41 -2.65
CA GLU A 204 10.38 16.64 -1.94
C GLU A 204 11.78 16.99 -2.40
N GLU A 205 11.90 17.89 -3.39
CA GLU A 205 13.15 18.58 -3.64
C GLU A 205 13.57 19.24 -2.31
N PRO A 206 14.79 18.96 -1.80
CA PRO A 206 15.30 19.72 -0.68
C PRO A 206 15.25 21.20 -1.06
N PRO A 207 14.80 22.11 -0.17
CA PRO A 207 14.81 23.52 -0.49
C PRO A 207 16.24 23.92 -0.88
N GLN A 208 16.40 24.39 -2.11
CA GLN A 208 17.63 25.00 -2.59
C GLN A 208 17.97 26.13 -1.60
N GLN A 209 18.91 25.86 -0.69
CA GLN A 209 19.61 26.92 0.02
C GLN A 209 20.35 27.71 -1.04
N THR A 210 19.76 28.83 -1.46
CA THR A 210 20.50 29.89 -2.12
C THR A 210 21.62 30.29 -1.16
N SER A 211 22.85 29.85 -1.47
CA SER A 211 24.05 30.34 -0.82
C SER A 211 24.23 31.80 -1.19
N GLN A 212 23.52 32.69 -0.50
CA GLN A 212 23.85 34.10 -0.49
C GLN A 212 25.07 34.27 0.42
N SER A 213 26.24 34.38 -0.20
CA SER A 213 27.44 34.87 0.44
C SER A 213 27.16 36.24 1.08
N PRO A 214 27.57 36.51 2.33
CA PRO A 214 27.36 37.82 2.95
C PRO A 214 28.12 38.92 2.18
N PRO A 215 27.56 40.14 2.06
CA PRO A 215 28.29 41.26 1.48
C PRO A 215 29.48 41.64 2.37
N LEU A 216 30.66 41.74 1.77
CA LEU A 216 31.88 42.28 2.38
C LEU A 216 31.64 43.76 2.75
N HIS A 217 31.76 44.08 4.04
CA HIS A 217 31.78 45.45 4.53
C HIS A 217 32.99 46.22 3.96
N PRO A 218 32.83 47.47 3.50
CA PRO A 218 33.97 48.31 3.15
C PRO A 218 34.70 48.81 4.42
N PRO A 219 36.03 49.04 4.34
CA PRO A 219 36.84 49.45 5.49
C PRO A 219 36.50 50.88 5.95
N PRO A 220 36.67 51.19 7.25
CA PRO A 220 36.31 52.49 7.82
C PRO A 220 37.26 53.61 7.38
N ALA A 221 36.68 54.76 7.04
CA ALA A 221 37.39 55.98 6.71
C ALA A 221 37.97 56.63 7.98
N LEU A 222 39.26 56.97 7.92
CA LEU A 222 40.00 57.76 8.90
C LEU A 222 39.33 59.12 9.10
N HIS A 223 39.04 59.45 10.36
CA HIS A 223 38.71 60.81 10.78
C HIS A 223 39.97 61.69 10.64
N GLN A 224 39.84 62.82 9.95
CA GLN A 224 40.70 63.98 10.13
C GLN A 224 39.90 64.99 10.95
N GLU A 225 40.34 65.23 12.18
CA GLU A 225 40.00 66.42 12.98
C GLU A 225 40.93 67.55 12.57
N GLU A 226 40.38 68.65 12.03
CA GLU A 226 40.89 70.05 12.06
C GLU A 226 39.65 70.91 11.70
N VAL A 227 39.16 71.94 12.41
CA VAL A 227 39.66 72.86 13.46
C VAL A 227 38.48 73.22 14.38
#